data_AF-A0A8J6SZS3-F1
#
_entry.id   AF-A0A8J6SZS3-F1
#
_cell.length_a   1.000
_cell.length_b   1.000
_cell.length_c   1.000
_cell.angle_alpha   90.00
_cell.angle_beta   90.00
_cell.angle_gamma   90.00
#
_symmetry.space_group_name_H-M   'P 1'
#
loop_
_entity.id
_entity.type
_entity.pdbx_description
1 polymer ?
#
loop_
_entity_poly.entity_id
_entity_poly.type
_entity_poly.pdbx_seq_one_letter_code
_entity_poly.pdbx_strand_id
1 'polypeptide(L)'
;MRTLTRTLALLAVTGCMSNHGRAPKRGTPAAAERPVAPSSIDEVQAQSPSPALASSNAGAALVSTPSPSQAPVRPVMEAVNVPAKSPCDAAKKDVSLPVFIKETSTLVVGLDQKCRDKEATSKPSLLANMSVIGVACTGAPGLITRRGHSTQNWELVTFGMDLGCNMRSAEDVKNVGKKKFGFETDPRIISFVPMMIEYWEFEKNNDAGLSSTPTLTAAGGGAAQWKKNETKSTGFPIKLYGHSSTIGKDQSVYEARAVLLPRSNQRQFEVHVEEMKLLGPDELKVALDHCLAKTNAKPGCNEAFDTK
;
A
#
# COMPACT_ATOMS: atom_id res chain seq x y z
N MET A 1 -45.01 33.71 2.86
CA MET A 1 -44.72 33.72 1.41
C MET A 1 -43.46 34.52 1.15
N ARG A 2 -42.30 33.85 0.95
CA ARG A 2 -41.12 34.40 0.28
C ARG A 2 -40.39 33.22 -0.37
N THR A 3 -40.57 33.11 -1.69
CA THR A 3 -39.96 32.13 -2.58
C THR A 3 -38.55 32.60 -2.94
N LEU A 4 -37.55 31.78 -2.66
CA LEU A 4 -36.16 31.99 -3.08
C LEU A 4 -35.89 31.13 -4.31
N THR A 5 -35.84 31.78 -5.47
CA THR A 5 -35.50 31.21 -6.76
C THR A 5 -33.98 31.02 -6.85
N ARG A 6 -33.51 29.80 -7.06
CA ARG A 6 -32.10 29.50 -7.36
C ARG A 6 -31.91 29.41 -8.87
N THR A 7 -31.13 30.33 -9.43
CA THR A 7 -30.68 30.34 -10.81
C THR A 7 -29.48 29.41 -10.96
N LEU A 8 -29.59 28.37 -11.78
CA LEU A 8 -28.49 27.55 -12.25
C LEU A 8 -27.85 28.21 -13.48
N ALA A 9 -26.55 28.46 -13.45
CA ALA A 9 -25.78 28.82 -14.63
C ALA A 9 -25.02 27.58 -15.13
N LEU A 10 -25.39 27.08 -16.32
CA LEU A 10 -24.60 26.10 -17.07
C LEU A 10 -23.48 26.85 -17.82
N LEU A 11 -22.23 26.47 -17.54
CA LEU A 11 -21.08 26.81 -18.37
C LEU A 11 -20.75 25.61 -19.26
N ALA A 12 -21.12 25.70 -20.53
CA ALA A 12 -20.67 24.80 -21.58
C ALA A 12 -19.29 25.27 -22.08
N VAL A 13 -18.27 24.42 -21.95
CA VAL A 13 -16.96 24.63 -22.56
C VAL A 13 -16.86 23.69 -23.75
N THR A 14 -17.06 24.22 -24.95
CA THR A 14 -16.74 23.57 -26.22
C THR A 14 -15.30 23.93 -26.60
N GLY A 15 -14.38 22.99 -26.49
CA GLY A 15 -12.99 23.12 -26.91
C GLY A 15 -12.69 22.24 -28.12
N CYS A 16 -12.32 22.88 -29.22
CA CYS A 16 -11.97 22.29 -30.51
C CYS A 16 -10.72 21.39 -30.43
N MET A 17 -10.79 20.16 -30.98
CA MET A 17 -9.58 19.40 -31.34
C MET A 17 -9.36 19.51 -32.84
N SER A 18 -8.30 20.22 -33.21
CA SER A 18 -7.85 20.41 -34.58
C SER A 18 -7.02 19.20 -35.03
N ASN A 19 -7.38 18.66 -36.19
CA ASN A 19 -6.69 17.59 -36.90
C ASN A 19 -5.32 18.07 -37.41
N HIS A 20 -4.24 17.36 -37.05
CA HIS A 20 -2.97 17.45 -37.77
C HIS A 20 -2.65 16.12 -38.46
N GLY A 21 -3.01 16.09 -39.75
CA GLY A 21 -2.04 16.00 -40.84
C GLY A 21 -0.95 14.94 -40.73
N ARG A 22 -1.27 13.75 -41.24
CA ARG A 22 -0.33 12.69 -41.60
C ARG A 22 0.37 13.07 -42.91
N ALA A 23 1.70 13.06 -42.95
CA ALA A 23 2.49 13.04 -44.18
C ALA A 23 3.50 11.88 -44.16
N PRO A 24 3.67 11.10 -45.25
CA PRO A 24 4.55 9.93 -45.27
C PRO A 24 5.88 10.14 -46.01
N LYS A 25 6.85 9.28 -45.61
CA LYS A 25 7.87 8.57 -46.41
C LYS A 25 9.22 9.23 -46.82
N ARG A 26 10.24 8.39 -46.58
CA ARG A 26 11.43 8.02 -47.39
C ARG A 26 12.74 8.76 -47.17
N GLY A 27 13.79 7.95 -46.92
CA GLY A 27 15.18 8.29 -47.18
C GLY A 27 16.18 7.43 -46.39
N THR A 28 16.52 6.25 -46.91
CA THR A 28 17.72 5.48 -46.52
C THR A 28 18.84 5.80 -47.53
N PRO A 29 20.09 5.99 -47.09
CA PRO A 29 21.18 5.09 -47.52
C PRO A 29 22.12 4.74 -46.35
N ALA A 30 22.46 3.47 -46.12
CA ALA A 30 23.56 2.70 -46.71
C ALA A 30 24.95 3.01 -46.12
N ALA A 31 25.44 2.04 -45.33
CA ALA A 31 26.79 1.49 -45.20
C ALA A 31 28.02 2.40 -45.14
N ALA A 32 28.75 2.31 -44.02
CA ALA A 32 30.21 2.31 -44.02
C ALA A 32 30.73 1.33 -42.93
N GLU A 33 31.66 0.48 -43.34
CA GLU A 33 32.29 -0.60 -42.61
C GLU A 33 33.54 -0.17 -41.81
N ARG A 34 33.80 -0.90 -40.71
CA ARG A 34 35.11 -1.29 -40.10
C ARG A 34 35.96 -0.22 -39.35
N PRO A 35 36.94 -0.61 -38.49
CA PRO A 35 37.20 -1.90 -37.80
C PRO A 35 37.56 -1.80 -36.29
N VAL A 36 37.41 -2.96 -35.61
CA VAL A 36 38.21 -3.60 -34.53
C VAL A 36 39.27 -2.79 -33.75
N ALA A 37 39.18 -2.85 -32.41
CA ALA A 37 40.32 -3.12 -31.51
C ALA A 37 39.85 -3.77 -30.19
N PRO A 38 40.55 -4.82 -29.68
CA PRO A 38 40.27 -5.46 -28.39
C PRO A 38 41.26 -5.03 -27.29
N SER A 39 40.79 -4.92 -26.05
CA SER A 39 41.61 -4.87 -24.83
C SER A 39 40.82 -5.56 -23.71
N SER A 40 41.15 -6.82 -23.36
CA SER A 40 42.05 -7.24 -22.26
C SER A 40 41.52 -6.80 -20.88
N ILE A 41 40.87 -7.72 -20.15
CA ILE A 41 41.42 -8.45 -18.97
C ILE A 41 41.74 -7.49 -17.81
N ASP A 42 40.96 -7.55 -16.74
CA ASP A 42 41.55 -7.86 -15.44
C ASP A 42 40.56 -8.52 -14.48
N GLU A 43 41.02 -9.68 -14.04
CA GLU A 43 40.48 -10.61 -13.07
C GLU A 43 41.06 -10.23 -11.71
N VAL A 44 40.21 -9.89 -10.74
CA VAL A 44 40.63 -9.87 -9.33
C VAL A 44 39.58 -10.60 -8.50
N GLN A 45 39.95 -11.85 -8.19
CA GLN A 45 39.43 -12.67 -7.10
C GLN A 45 39.70 -12.04 -5.73
N ALA A 46 39.09 -12.68 -4.73
CA ALA A 46 39.46 -12.72 -3.31
C ALA A 46 38.87 -11.59 -2.44
N GLN A 47 38.42 -11.82 -1.21
CA GLN A 47 38.35 -12.99 -0.34
C GLN A 47 37.42 -12.58 0.82
N SER A 48 36.62 -13.52 1.34
CA SER A 48 36.08 -13.41 2.70
C SER A 48 37.24 -13.44 3.72
N PRO A 49 37.05 -12.85 4.91
CA PRO A 49 36.96 -13.74 6.05
C PRO A 49 35.94 -13.30 7.12
N SER A 50 35.28 -14.30 7.70
CA SER A 50 34.82 -14.25 9.10
C SER A 50 35.94 -14.74 10.02
N PRO A 51 35.98 -14.26 11.26
CA PRO A 51 36.11 -15.13 12.43
C PRO A 51 35.06 -14.75 13.49
N ALA A 52 34.25 -15.66 14.03
CA ALA A 52 34.54 -16.72 14.99
C ALA A 52 34.76 -16.24 16.45
N LEU A 53 33.86 -16.77 17.31
CA LEU A 53 34.09 -17.31 18.66
C LEU A 53 34.10 -16.42 19.92
N ALA A 54 33.41 -17.00 20.93
CA ALA A 54 33.55 -16.89 22.38
C ALA A 54 32.92 -15.64 23.03
N SER A 55 32.34 -15.67 24.24
CA SER A 55 32.36 -16.67 25.30
C SER A 55 31.23 -16.40 26.30
N SER A 56 30.73 -17.47 26.90
CA SER A 56 30.29 -17.64 28.31
C SER A 56 29.95 -16.40 29.16
N ASN A 57 28.78 -16.45 29.82
CA ASN A 57 28.77 -16.42 31.29
C ASN A 57 27.52 -17.07 31.88
N ALA A 58 27.77 -18.09 32.68
CA ALA A 58 26.86 -18.67 33.64
C ALA A 58 26.77 -17.75 34.87
N GLY A 59 25.56 -17.53 35.36
CA GLY A 59 25.29 -16.87 36.64
C GLY A 59 24.13 -17.58 37.32
N ALA A 60 24.45 -18.62 38.07
CA ALA A 60 23.55 -19.21 39.06
C ALA A 60 23.61 -18.37 40.34
N ALA A 61 22.45 -18.04 40.93
CA ALA A 61 22.26 -17.99 42.38
C ALA A 61 20.82 -17.61 42.78
N LEU A 62 20.21 -18.50 43.58
CA LEU A 62 19.47 -18.25 44.83
C LEU A 62 18.18 -17.41 44.73
N VAL A 63 17.01 -18.06 44.85
CA VAL A 63 16.30 -18.35 46.13
C VAL A 63 16.00 -17.08 46.92
N SER A 64 14.72 -16.70 46.98
CA SER A 64 14.04 -16.16 48.17
C SER A 64 12.54 -16.10 47.93
N THR A 65 11.81 -17.04 48.52
CA THR A 65 10.38 -16.98 48.80
C THR A 65 10.13 -16.07 50.01
N PRO A 66 9.05 -15.27 49.98
CA PRO A 66 8.29 -15.08 51.21
C PRO A 66 6.77 -15.15 51.04
N SER A 67 6.19 -15.94 51.95
CA SER A 67 5.00 -15.70 52.77
C SER A 67 3.62 -15.39 52.13
N PRO A 68 2.56 -16.16 52.48
CA PRO A 68 1.18 -15.87 52.10
C PRO A 68 0.58 -14.81 53.03
N SER A 69 0.28 -13.63 52.50
CA SER A 69 -0.52 -12.62 53.20
C SER A 69 -1.99 -12.80 52.85
N GLN A 70 -2.80 -13.08 53.88
CA GLN A 70 -4.25 -13.23 53.81
C GLN A 70 -4.90 -11.94 53.32
N ALA A 71 -5.60 -12.01 52.18
CA ALA A 71 -6.45 -10.94 51.70
C ALA A 71 -7.84 -10.99 52.39
N PRO A 72 -8.46 -9.85 52.71
CA PRO A 72 -9.78 -9.78 53.33
C PRO A 72 -10.87 -10.27 52.36
N VAL A 73 -11.82 -11.03 52.90
CA VAL A 73 -13.05 -11.46 52.25
C VAL A 73 -13.79 -10.24 51.71
N ARG A 74 -13.81 -10.09 50.38
CA ARG A 74 -14.64 -9.10 49.69
C ARG A 74 -16.12 -9.52 49.77
N PRO A 75 -17.05 -8.58 49.95
CA PRO A 75 -18.47 -8.87 49.89
C PRO A 75 -18.84 -9.38 48.50
N VAL A 76 -19.65 -10.44 48.48
CA VAL A 76 -20.29 -11.00 47.29
C VAL A 76 -21.16 -9.90 46.68
N MET A 77 -20.65 -9.23 45.65
CA MET A 77 -21.47 -8.39 44.79
C MET A 77 -22.39 -9.32 44.00
N GLU A 78 -23.68 -9.19 44.30
CA GLU A 78 -24.80 -9.75 43.58
C GLU A 78 -24.57 -9.60 42.07
N ALA A 79 -24.51 -10.73 41.37
CA ALA A 79 -24.31 -10.78 39.93
C ALA A 79 -25.46 -10.02 39.26
N VAL A 80 -25.18 -8.78 38.84
CA VAL A 80 -26.07 -8.01 37.98
C VAL A 80 -26.35 -8.88 36.77
N ASN A 81 -27.58 -9.38 36.69
CA ASN A 81 -28.08 -10.23 35.62
C ASN A 81 -28.11 -9.38 34.35
N VAL A 82 -26.99 -9.36 33.63
CA VAL A 82 -26.88 -8.69 32.33
C VAL A 82 -27.90 -9.36 31.42
N PRO A 83 -28.88 -8.61 30.86
CA PRO A 83 -29.91 -9.19 30.01
C PRO A 83 -29.23 -10.01 28.90
N ALA A 84 -29.70 -11.25 28.73
CA ALA A 84 -29.16 -12.19 27.76
C ALA A 84 -29.02 -11.48 26.40
N LYS A 85 -27.77 -11.29 25.95
CA LYS A 85 -27.48 -10.79 24.61
C LYS A 85 -28.34 -11.57 23.63
N SER A 86 -29.04 -10.88 22.75
CA SER A 86 -29.87 -11.55 21.74
C SER A 86 -29.00 -12.61 21.02
N PRO A 87 -29.55 -13.76 20.60
CA PRO A 87 -28.77 -14.76 19.86
C PRO A 87 -28.02 -14.19 18.65
N CYS A 88 -28.54 -13.10 18.09
CA CYS A 88 -27.89 -12.36 17.01
C CYS A 88 -26.70 -11.50 17.49
N ASP A 89 -26.80 -10.83 18.64
CA ASP A 89 -25.66 -10.11 19.22
C ASP A 89 -24.54 -11.06 19.67
N ALA A 90 -24.89 -12.28 20.08
CA ALA A 90 -23.92 -13.33 20.36
C ALA A 90 -23.21 -13.84 19.08
N ALA A 91 -23.85 -13.73 17.92
CA ALA A 91 -23.28 -14.13 16.62
C ALA A 91 -22.36 -13.06 16.01
N LYS A 92 -22.37 -11.83 16.51
CA LYS A 92 -21.45 -10.77 16.08
C LYS A 92 -20.02 -11.18 16.39
N LYS A 93 -19.16 -11.05 15.39
CA LYS A 93 -17.74 -11.36 15.52
C LYS A 93 -16.99 -10.13 16.00
N ASP A 94 -16.26 -10.28 17.09
CA ASP A 94 -15.30 -9.28 17.51
C ASP A 94 -14.03 -9.46 16.68
N VAL A 95 -13.75 -8.47 15.82
CA VAL A 95 -12.61 -8.48 14.91
C VAL A 95 -11.80 -7.23 15.21
N SER A 96 -10.55 -7.42 15.63
CA SER A 96 -9.61 -6.32 15.79
C SER A 96 -9.26 -5.76 14.41
N LEU A 97 -9.59 -4.49 14.18
CA LEU A 97 -9.33 -3.76 12.94
C LEU A 97 -8.16 -2.79 13.12
N PRO A 98 -7.43 -2.46 12.04
CA PRO A 98 -7.63 -2.93 10.67
C PRO A 98 -7.05 -4.33 10.40
N VAL A 99 -7.55 -5.02 9.36
CA VAL A 99 -7.08 -6.37 8.96
C VAL A 99 -6.66 -6.40 7.50
N PHE A 100 -5.40 -6.76 7.24
CA PHE A 100 -4.88 -6.94 5.88
C PHE A 100 -5.29 -8.30 5.30
N ILE A 101 -5.77 -8.27 4.05
CA ILE A 101 -6.10 -9.44 3.25
C ILE A 101 -5.12 -9.51 2.08
N LYS A 102 -4.13 -10.40 2.21
CA LYS A 102 -3.01 -10.55 1.27
C LYS A 102 -3.49 -10.92 -0.13
N GLU A 103 -4.46 -11.82 -0.22
CA GLU A 103 -4.98 -12.37 -1.48
C GLU A 103 -5.59 -11.29 -2.39
N THR A 104 -6.15 -10.24 -1.78
CA THR A 104 -6.76 -9.12 -2.50
C THR A 104 -5.94 -7.83 -2.41
N SER A 105 -4.81 -7.83 -1.70
CA SER A 105 -3.97 -6.65 -1.50
C SER A 105 -4.75 -5.46 -0.94
N THR A 106 -5.61 -5.73 0.05
CA THR A 106 -6.52 -4.73 0.64
C THR A 106 -6.51 -4.76 2.16
N LEU A 107 -6.72 -3.60 2.77
CA LEU A 107 -6.87 -3.41 4.21
C LEU A 107 -8.34 -3.18 4.56
N VAL A 108 -8.92 -4.04 5.39
CA VAL A 108 -10.26 -3.85 5.95
C VAL A 108 -10.14 -2.93 7.15
N VAL A 109 -10.72 -1.74 7.06
CA VAL A 109 -10.64 -0.69 8.09
C VAL A 109 -11.94 -0.51 8.86
N GLY A 110 -13.05 -1.05 8.35
CA GLY A 110 -14.35 -0.99 9.00
C GLY A 110 -15.16 -2.27 8.77
N LEU A 111 -15.81 -2.75 9.83
CA LEU A 111 -16.72 -3.89 9.77
C LEU A 111 -17.94 -3.61 10.64
N ASP A 112 -19.10 -3.41 10.01
CA ASP A 112 -20.38 -3.19 10.68
C ASP A 112 -21.29 -4.39 10.48
N GLN A 113 -21.68 -5.04 11.58
CA GLN A 113 -22.49 -6.25 11.57
C GLN A 113 -23.89 -5.92 12.10
N LYS A 114 -24.89 -5.89 11.21
CA LYS A 114 -26.28 -5.58 11.53
C LYS A 114 -27.11 -6.84 11.63
N CYS A 115 -27.82 -6.97 12.75
CA CYS A 115 -28.84 -7.97 12.93
C CYS A 115 -30.05 -7.64 12.09
N ARG A 116 -30.52 -8.61 11.30
CA ARG A 116 -31.78 -8.51 10.57
C ARG A 116 -32.68 -9.66 11.00
N ASP A 117 -33.78 -9.29 11.64
CA ASP A 117 -34.87 -10.21 11.90
C ASP A 117 -35.55 -10.52 10.56
N LYS A 118 -35.53 -11.79 10.16
CA LYS A 118 -36.29 -12.26 9.01
C LYS A 118 -37.59 -12.83 9.53
N GLU A 119 -38.70 -12.12 9.35
CA GLU A 119 -40.04 -12.60 9.74
C GLU A 119 -40.40 -13.97 9.13
N ALA A 120 -39.80 -14.32 7.98
CA ALA A 120 -40.10 -15.56 7.25
C ALA A 120 -39.18 -16.76 7.58
N THR A 121 -38.06 -16.56 8.28
CA THR A 121 -37.16 -17.64 8.68
C THR A 121 -36.78 -17.40 10.13
N SER A 122 -37.18 -18.30 11.03
CA SER A 122 -36.96 -18.23 12.49
C SER A 122 -35.50 -18.14 12.95
N LYS A 123 -34.53 -17.98 12.03
CA LYS A 123 -33.12 -17.74 12.32
C LYS A 123 -32.76 -16.29 12.00
N PRO A 124 -32.23 -15.53 12.98
CA PRO A 124 -31.70 -14.19 12.72
C PRO A 124 -30.55 -14.30 11.70
N SER A 125 -30.50 -13.35 10.76
CA SER A 125 -29.40 -13.28 9.78
C SER A 125 -28.53 -12.06 10.06
N LEU A 126 -27.22 -12.26 10.08
CA LEU A 126 -26.25 -11.19 10.30
C LEU A 126 -25.77 -10.65 8.96
N LEU A 127 -26.08 -9.38 8.68
CA LEU A 127 -25.56 -8.67 7.52
C LEU A 127 -24.25 -7.98 7.88
N ALA A 128 -23.18 -8.26 7.14
CA ALA A 128 -21.88 -7.62 7.32
C ALA A 128 -21.67 -6.54 6.24
N ASN A 129 -21.29 -5.34 6.67
CA ASN A 129 -20.84 -4.24 5.83
C ASN A 129 -19.35 -4.03 6.03
N MET A 130 -18.57 -3.95 4.95
CA MET A 130 -17.12 -3.78 4.99
C MET A 130 -16.69 -2.47 4.33
N SER A 131 -15.77 -1.76 4.99
CA SER A 131 -15.03 -0.63 4.44
C SER A 131 -13.58 -1.04 4.22
N VAL A 132 -13.08 -0.82 3.00
CA VAL A 132 -11.82 -1.37 2.51
C VAL A 132 -10.98 -0.28 1.85
N ILE A 133 -9.68 -0.29 2.14
CA ILE A 133 -8.67 0.51 1.46
C ILE A 133 -7.79 -0.44 0.63
N GLY A 134 -7.40 -0.02 -0.57
CA GLY A 134 -6.48 -0.78 -1.42
C GLY A 134 -5.40 0.10 -2.04
N VAL A 135 -4.39 -0.53 -2.65
CA VAL A 135 -3.37 0.18 -3.43
C VAL A 135 -3.72 0.08 -4.92
N ALA A 136 -3.57 1.20 -5.63
CA ALA A 136 -3.79 1.26 -7.08
C ALA A 136 -2.86 0.30 -7.84
N CYS A 137 -3.26 -0.09 -9.06
CA CYS A 137 -2.50 -1.05 -9.90
C CYS A 137 -2.34 -2.48 -9.34
N THR A 138 -3.18 -2.88 -8.39
CA THR A 138 -3.22 -4.26 -7.86
C THR A 138 -4.14 -5.19 -8.65
N GLY A 139 -5.09 -4.65 -9.42
CA GLY A 139 -6.02 -5.41 -10.27
C GLY A 139 -5.76 -5.29 -11.76
N ALA A 140 -5.01 -4.27 -12.20
CA ALA A 140 -4.56 -4.15 -13.58
C ALA A 140 -3.14 -3.57 -13.64
N PRO A 141 -2.42 -3.76 -14.76
CA PRO A 141 -1.09 -3.19 -14.93
C PRO A 141 -1.08 -1.67 -14.91
N GLY A 142 -0.12 -1.10 -14.18
CA GLY A 142 0.22 0.31 -14.29
C GLY A 142 1.13 0.60 -15.49
N LEU A 143 1.35 1.90 -15.77
CA LEU A 143 2.19 2.35 -16.88
C LEU A 143 3.52 2.93 -16.40
N ILE A 144 4.58 2.65 -17.14
CA ILE A 144 5.92 3.16 -16.89
C ILE A 144 6.25 4.24 -17.91
N THR A 145 6.69 5.40 -17.43
CA THR A 145 7.30 6.44 -18.26
C THR A 145 8.81 6.46 -18.04
N ARG A 146 9.58 6.59 -19.11
CA ARG A 146 11.05 6.62 -19.08
C ARG A 146 11.54 7.93 -19.66
N ARG A 147 12.55 8.55 -19.03
CA ARG A 147 13.26 9.71 -19.59
C ARG A 147 14.78 9.48 -19.54
N GLY A 148 15.50 10.05 -20.51
CA GLY A 148 16.95 9.93 -20.66
C GLY A 148 17.38 9.83 -22.12
N HIS A 149 18.69 9.87 -22.35
CA HIS A 149 19.28 10.07 -23.68
C HIS A 149 19.26 8.86 -24.62
N SER A 150 18.91 7.66 -24.15
CA SER A 150 18.75 6.49 -25.02
C SER A 150 18.07 5.31 -24.29
N THR A 151 17.85 4.21 -25.02
CA THR A 151 17.51 2.90 -24.42
C THR A 151 18.60 2.36 -23.49
N GLN A 152 19.79 2.95 -23.50
CA GLN A 152 20.94 2.49 -22.73
C GLN A 152 21.16 3.29 -21.44
N ASN A 153 20.75 4.56 -21.37
CA ASN A 153 20.98 5.42 -20.21
C ASN A 153 19.68 6.10 -19.78
N TRP A 154 18.84 5.38 -19.02
CA TRP A 154 17.65 5.98 -18.41
C TRP A 154 18.07 6.80 -17.20
N GLU A 155 17.67 8.06 -17.21
CA GLU A 155 17.87 8.98 -16.10
C GLU A 155 16.72 8.87 -15.10
N LEU A 156 15.52 8.53 -15.61
CA LEU A 156 14.29 8.48 -14.85
C LEU A 156 13.42 7.30 -15.29
N VAL A 157 12.90 6.55 -14.33
CA VAL A 157 11.83 5.57 -14.53
C VAL A 157 10.70 5.90 -13.56
N THR A 158 9.54 6.26 -14.10
CA THR A 158 8.40 6.78 -13.34
C THR A 158 7.22 5.82 -13.45
N PHE A 159 6.61 5.47 -12.33
CA PHE A 159 5.52 4.52 -12.21
C PHE A 159 4.19 5.25 -11.99
N GLY A 160 3.28 5.19 -12.96
CA GLY A 160 1.94 5.74 -12.83
C GLY A 160 1.09 4.91 -11.86
N MET A 161 1.06 5.31 -10.59
CA MET A 161 0.28 4.68 -9.50
C MET A 161 -0.84 5.61 -9.00
N ASP A 162 -1.51 6.29 -9.93
CA ASP A 162 -2.61 7.19 -9.61
C ASP A 162 -3.95 6.45 -9.42
N LEU A 163 -4.99 7.22 -9.09
CA LEU A 163 -6.36 6.73 -8.88
C LEU A 163 -7.00 6.15 -10.16
N GLY A 164 -6.41 6.36 -11.34
CA GLY A 164 -6.87 5.81 -12.61
C GLY A 164 -6.49 4.34 -12.80
N CYS A 165 -5.63 3.79 -11.93
CA CYS A 165 -5.16 2.42 -12.05
C CYS A 165 -6.03 1.44 -11.25
N ASN A 166 -6.54 0.41 -11.91
CA ASN A 166 -7.52 -0.50 -11.30
C ASN A 166 -6.94 -1.28 -10.11
N MET A 167 -7.70 -1.30 -9.02
CA MET A 167 -7.51 -2.23 -7.90
C MET A 167 -8.17 -3.58 -8.20
N ARG A 168 -7.95 -4.56 -7.31
CA ARG A 168 -8.71 -5.83 -7.34
C ARG A 168 -10.21 -5.57 -7.33
N SER A 169 -11.00 -6.49 -7.88
CA SER A 169 -12.44 -6.30 -7.99
C SER A 169 -13.09 -6.34 -6.61
N ALA A 170 -14.16 -5.56 -6.42
CA ALA A 170 -14.92 -5.60 -5.16
C ALA A 170 -15.48 -7.00 -4.88
N GLU A 171 -15.74 -7.79 -5.92
CA GLU A 171 -16.25 -9.15 -5.80
C GLU A 171 -15.22 -10.13 -5.23
N ASP A 172 -13.96 -10.03 -5.67
CA ASP A 172 -12.86 -10.81 -5.09
C ASP A 172 -12.70 -10.48 -3.60
N VAL A 173 -12.76 -9.20 -3.25
CA VAL A 173 -12.69 -8.72 -1.86
C VAL A 173 -13.82 -9.28 -1.00
N LYS A 174 -15.06 -9.32 -1.52
CA LYS A 174 -16.18 -9.95 -0.80
C LYS A 174 -15.96 -11.43 -0.57
N ASN A 175 -15.54 -12.16 -1.59
CA ASN A 175 -15.36 -13.61 -1.52
C ASN A 175 -14.28 -14.00 -0.52
N VAL A 176 -13.13 -13.31 -0.57
CA VAL A 176 -12.04 -13.54 0.38
C VAL A 176 -12.43 -13.05 1.77
N GLY A 177 -13.06 -11.88 1.89
CA GLY A 177 -13.55 -11.34 3.16
C GLY A 177 -14.55 -12.27 3.86
N LYS A 178 -15.52 -12.80 3.13
CA LYS A 178 -16.49 -13.80 3.64
C LYS A 178 -15.77 -14.99 4.27
N LYS A 179 -14.79 -15.56 3.56
CA LYS A 179 -14.00 -16.70 4.05
C LYS A 179 -13.14 -16.30 5.26
N LYS A 180 -12.44 -15.17 5.18
CA LYS A 180 -11.50 -14.67 6.20
C LYS A 180 -12.19 -14.38 7.53
N PHE A 181 -13.36 -13.74 7.49
CA PHE A 181 -14.13 -13.39 8.68
C PHE A 181 -15.21 -14.43 9.00
N GLY A 182 -15.39 -15.46 8.16
CA GLY A 182 -16.38 -16.53 8.33
C GLY A 182 -17.83 -16.05 8.35
N PHE A 183 -18.20 -15.12 7.48
CA PHE A 183 -19.59 -14.66 7.38
C PHE A 183 -20.46 -15.71 6.69
N GLU A 184 -21.67 -15.91 7.21
CA GLU A 184 -22.64 -16.83 6.61
C GLU A 184 -23.18 -16.30 5.28
N THR A 185 -23.44 -14.99 5.22
CA THR A 185 -23.88 -14.28 4.02
C THR A 185 -22.73 -13.49 3.41
N ASP A 186 -22.85 -13.17 2.12
CA ASP A 186 -21.85 -12.32 1.45
C ASP A 186 -21.83 -10.92 2.08
N PRO A 187 -20.66 -10.43 2.51
CA PRO A 187 -20.56 -9.08 3.04
C PRO A 187 -20.81 -8.06 1.94
N ARG A 188 -21.44 -6.94 2.29
CA ARG A 188 -21.58 -5.79 1.40
C ARG A 188 -20.36 -4.88 1.56
N ILE A 189 -19.67 -4.61 0.46
CA ILE A 189 -18.65 -3.55 0.43
C ILE A 189 -19.38 -2.21 0.39
N ILE A 190 -19.31 -1.43 1.48
CA ILE A 190 -19.93 -0.11 1.58
C ILE A 190 -18.96 1.00 1.18
N SER A 191 -17.66 0.74 1.28
CA SER A 191 -16.60 1.63 0.83
C SER A 191 -15.44 0.79 0.33
N PHE A 192 -14.95 1.10 -0.88
CA PHE A 192 -13.72 0.53 -1.41
C PHE A 192 -12.94 1.61 -2.13
N VAL A 193 -11.91 2.11 -1.45
CA VAL A 193 -11.25 3.35 -1.81
C VAL A 193 -9.76 3.12 -1.98
N PRO A 194 -9.14 3.72 -3.00
CA PRO A 194 -7.69 3.67 -3.14
C PRO A 194 -7.01 4.47 -2.03
N MET A 195 -5.81 4.03 -1.64
CA MET A 195 -4.88 4.79 -0.82
C MET A 195 -4.29 5.93 -1.66
N MET A 196 -4.43 7.17 -1.20
CA MET A 196 -3.76 8.33 -1.78
C MET A 196 -2.33 8.36 -1.29
N ILE A 197 -1.40 7.97 -2.16
CA ILE A 197 0.03 7.94 -1.86
C ILE A 197 0.56 9.37 -1.82
N GLU A 198 1.17 9.75 -0.71
CA GLU A 198 1.77 11.07 -0.49
C GLU A 198 3.29 10.99 -0.37
N TYR A 199 3.79 9.88 0.18
CA TYR A 199 5.22 9.59 0.28
C TYR A 199 5.51 8.15 -0.16
N TRP A 200 6.64 7.94 -0.82
CA TRP A 200 7.12 6.62 -1.19
C TRP A 200 8.64 6.54 -1.08
N GLU A 201 9.13 5.32 -0.86
CA GLU A 201 10.55 5.01 -0.87
C GLU A 201 10.80 3.62 -1.45
N PHE A 202 11.92 3.43 -2.13
CA PHE A 202 12.42 2.12 -2.52
C PHE A 202 13.32 1.57 -1.41
N GLU A 203 13.03 0.38 -0.88
CA GLU A 203 13.70 -0.13 0.33
C GLU A 203 15.21 -0.38 0.13
N LYS A 204 15.64 -0.62 -1.12
CA LYS A 204 17.01 -1.05 -1.46
C LYS A 204 17.84 0.00 -2.18
N ASN A 205 17.36 1.24 -2.26
CA ASN A 205 18.12 2.34 -2.84
C ASN A 205 17.74 3.67 -2.17
N ASN A 206 18.36 4.76 -2.63
CA ASN A 206 18.14 6.09 -2.07
C ASN A 206 16.98 6.85 -2.72
N ASP A 207 16.28 6.24 -3.68
CA ASP A 207 15.12 6.87 -4.33
C ASP A 207 13.92 6.88 -3.38
N ALA A 208 13.45 8.09 -3.11
CA ALA A 208 12.22 8.38 -2.40
C ALA A 208 11.63 9.67 -2.94
N GLY A 209 10.35 9.91 -2.68
CA GLY A 209 9.72 11.13 -3.14
C GLY A 209 8.35 11.36 -2.54
N LEU A 210 7.90 12.58 -2.74
CA LEU A 210 6.56 13.02 -2.43
C LEU A 210 5.72 12.98 -3.71
N SER A 211 4.44 12.59 -3.61
CA SER A 211 3.45 12.36 -4.69
C SER A 211 3.07 10.89 -4.89
N SER A 212 2.02 10.67 -5.69
CA SER A 212 1.51 9.35 -6.06
C SER A 212 2.35 8.61 -7.10
N THR A 213 3.50 9.15 -7.50
CA THR A 213 4.25 8.64 -8.65
C THR A 213 5.65 8.20 -8.24
N PRO A 214 5.83 6.93 -7.82
CA PRO A 214 7.15 6.38 -7.55
C PRO A 214 8.10 6.58 -8.71
N THR A 215 9.33 6.99 -8.41
CA THR A 215 10.30 7.36 -9.44
C THR A 215 11.68 6.86 -9.07
N LEU A 216 12.29 6.08 -9.95
CA LEU A 216 13.69 5.68 -9.84
C LEU A 216 14.55 6.66 -10.62
N THR A 217 15.63 7.13 -10.02
CA THR A 217 16.54 8.10 -10.63
C THR A 217 17.89 7.47 -10.94
N ALA A 218 18.65 8.09 -11.85
CA ALA A 218 20.06 7.73 -12.05
C ALA A 218 20.90 8.01 -10.81
N ALA A 219 20.66 9.14 -10.12
CA ALA A 219 21.40 9.54 -8.92
C ALA A 219 21.19 8.56 -7.75
N GLY A 220 19.96 8.06 -7.56
CA GLY A 220 19.65 7.01 -6.59
C GLY A 220 20.07 5.60 -7.02
N GLY A 221 20.59 5.43 -8.24
CA GLY A 221 20.98 4.14 -8.82
C GLY A 221 19.80 3.25 -9.23
N GLY A 222 18.56 3.64 -8.92
CA GLY A 222 17.37 2.87 -9.18
C GLY A 222 17.08 2.65 -10.66
N ALA A 223 17.29 3.67 -11.50
CA ALA A 223 17.01 3.56 -12.94
C ALA A 223 17.90 2.50 -13.62
N ALA A 224 19.18 2.44 -13.22
CA ALA A 224 20.12 1.42 -13.69
C ALA A 224 19.76 0.02 -13.17
N GLN A 225 19.34 -0.10 -11.90
CA GLN A 225 18.87 -1.34 -11.33
C GLN A 225 17.61 -1.85 -12.05
N TRP A 226 16.63 -0.98 -12.33
CA TRP A 226 15.41 -1.32 -13.07
C TRP A 226 15.72 -1.93 -14.42
N LYS A 227 16.60 -1.27 -15.20
CA LYS A 227 17.03 -1.79 -16.50
C LYS A 227 17.68 -3.18 -16.40
N LYS A 228 18.52 -3.43 -15.40
CA LYS A 228 19.16 -4.75 -15.19
C LYS A 228 18.13 -5.83 -14.84
N ASN A 229 17.18 -5.48 -13.98
CA ASN A 229 16.23 -6.42 -13.39
C ASN A 229 14.98 -6.66 -14.24
N GLU A 230 14.65 -5.74 -15.14
CA GLU A 230 13.56 -5.87 -16.10
C GLU A 230 13.69 -7.15 -16.94
N THR A 231 14.91 -7.50 -17.33
CA THR A 231 15.19 -8.74 -18.08
C THR A 231 15.02 -10.01 -17.25
N LYS A 232 14.97 -9.89 -15.92
CA LYS A 232 14.92 -10.99 -14.95
C LYS A 232 13.58 -11.09 -14.21
N SER A 233 12.61 -10.26 -14.59
CA SER A 233 11.33 -10.13 -13.86
C SER A 233 11.51 -9.95 -12.35
N THR A 234 12.62 -9.33 -11.94
CA THR A 234 12.93 -9.15 -10.52
C THR A 234 12.20 -7.93 -9.98
N GLY A 235 11.46 -8.11 -8.89
CA GLY A 235 10.66 -7.07 -8.28
C GLY A 235 11.46 -6.01 -7.53
N PHE A 236 10.86 -4.83 -7.41
CA PHE A 236 11.41 -3.69 -6.70
C PHE A 236 10.59 -3.44 -5.44
N PRO A 237 11.14 -3.75 -4.25
CA PRO A 237 10.45 -3.50 -3.00
C PRO A 237 10.35 -2.00 -2.77
N ILE A 238 9.14 -1.56 -2.46
CA ILE A 238 8.75 -0.19 -2.18
C ILE A 238 7.93 -0.13 -0.91
N LYS A 239 8.01 1.00 -0.22
CA LYS A 239 7.04 1.40 0.79
C LYS A 239 6.26 2.60 0.28
N LEU A 240 4.96 2.54 0.50
CA LEU A 240 4.01 3.58 0.13
C LEU A 240 3.32 4.04 1.41
N TYR A 241 3.24 5.35 1.59
CA TYR A 241 2.60 5.99 2.72
C TYR A 241 1.53 6.93 2.21
N GLY A 242 0.38 6.92 2.84
CA GLY A 242 -0.75 7.70 2.37
C GLY A 242 -2.01 7.56 3.20
N HIS A 243 -3.05 8.23 2.76
CA HIS A 243 -4.34 8.28 3.46
C HIS A 243 -5.43 7.57 2.67
N SER A 244 -6.59 7.38 3.28
CA SER A 244 -7.81 7.03 2.54
C SER A 244 -8.16 8.17 1.57
N SER A 245 -8.57 7.86 0.33
CA SER A 245 -9.01 8.89 -0.62
C SER A 245 -10.33 9.58 -0.25
N THR A 246 -11.04 9.08 0.76
CA THR A 246 -12.23 9.74 1.28
C THR A 246 -11.82 10.82 2.27
N ILE A 247 -12.26 12.05 2.01
CA ILE A 247 -12.14 13.19 2.92
C ILE A 247 -12.99 12.90 4.18
N GLY A 248 -12.41 12.17 5.13
CA GLY A 248 -12.95 11.92 6.45
C GLY A 248 -12.19 12.72 7.51
N LYS A 249 -12.74 12.82 8.72
CA LYS A 249 -12.09 13.48 9.86
C LYS A 249 -10.85 12.73 10.37
N ASP A 250 -10.71 11.46 9.99
CA ASP A 250 -9.61 10.62 10.43
C ASP A 250 -8.50 10.66 9.36
N GLN A 251 -7.51 11.53 9.56
CA GLN A 251 -6.28 11.61 8.75
C GLN A 251 -5.30 10.49 9.12
N SER A 252 -5.83 9.27 9.19
CA SER A 252 -5.05 8.08 9.47
C SER A 252 -4.10 7.80 8.31
N VAL A 253 -2.80 7.71 8.61
CA VAL A 253 -1.78 7.32 7.64
C VAL A 253 -1.61 5.81 7.63
N TYR A 254 -1.58 5.23 6.43
CA TYR A 254 -1.34 3.83 6.19
C TYR A 254 0.03 3.64 5.56
N GLU A 255 0.70 2.55 5.91
CA GLU A 255 1.88 2.05 5.21
C GLU A 255 1.47 0.81 4.41
N ALA A 256 1.84 0.77 3.13
CA ALA A 256 1.79 -0.42 2.30
C ALA A 256 3.20 -0.80 1.85
N ARG A 257 3.65 -1.99 2.23
CA ARG A 257 4.87 -2.60 1.72
C ARG A 257 4.51 -3.40 0.48
N ALA A 258 5.12 -3.08 -0.64
CA ALA A 258 4.76 -3.66 -1.92
C ALA A 258 5.99 -3.93 -2.78
N VAL A 259 5.78 -4.69 -3.85
CA VAL A 259 6.79 -4.99 -4.85
C VAL A 259 6.27 -4.57 -6.22
N LEU A 260 7.04 -3.73 -6.92
CA LEU A 260 6.80 -3.40 -8.32
C LEU A 260 7.41 -4.48 -9.20
N LEU A 261 6.58 -5.21 -9.93
CA LEU A 261 7.01 -6.26 -10.85
C LEU A 261 6.94 -5.78 -12.31
N PRO A 262 8.05 -5.80 -13.08
CA PRO A 262 8.00 -5.50 -14.50
C PRO A 262 7.20 -6.57 -15.26
N ARG A 263 6.38 -6.15 -16.24
CA ARG A 263 5.70 -7.07 -17.18
C ARG A 263 6.51 -7.27 -18.47
N SER A 264 6.11 -8.28 -19.24
CA SER A 264 6.81 -8.73 -20.46
C SER A 264 7.05 -7.67 -21.53
N ASN A 265 6.20 -6.63 -21.61
CA ASN A 265 6.33 -5.55 -22.60
C ASN A 265 7.14 -4.34 -22.11
N GLN A 266 7.76 -4.42 -20.94
CA GLN A 266 8.70 -3.43 -20.39
C GLN A 266 8.12 -2.01 -20.14
N ARG A 267 6.88 -1.75 -20.50
CA ARG A 267 6.21 -0.45 -20.30
C ARG A 267 5.12 -0.50 -19.25
N GLN A 268 4.95 -1.68 -18.64
CA GLN A 268 3.94 -1.94 -17.65
C GLN A 268 4.57 -2.60 -16.43
N PHE A 269 3.92 -2.39 -15.30
CA PHE A 269 4.26 -3.04 -14.05
C PHE A 269 2.98 -3.55 -13.38
N GLU A 270 3.15 -4.46 -12.43
CA GLU A 270 2.12 -4.86 -11.47
C GLU A 270 2.57 -4.49 -10.06
N VAL A 271 1.61 -4.12 -9.21
CA VAL A 271 1.85 -3.88 -7.79
C VAL A 271 1.39 -5.09 -7.01
N HIS A 272 2.29 -5.68 -6.24
CA HIS A 272 1.99 -6.76 -5.32
C HIS A 272 2.19 -6.26 -3.90
N VAL A 273 1.09 -6.06 -3.16
CA VAL A 273 1.16 -5.59 -1.77
C VAL A 273 1.42 -6.79 -0.87
N GLU A 274 2.53 -6.75 -0.15
CA GLU A 274 2.94 -7.81 0.77
C GLU A 274 2.33 -7.64 2.15
N GLU A 275 2.17 -6.38 2.57
CA GLU A 275 1.64 -5.97 3.87
C GLU A 275 1.03 -4.58 3.75
N MET A 276 -0.05 -4.33 4.49
CA MET A 276 -0.61 -3.00 4.67
C MET A 276 -1.09 -2.83 6.10
N LYS A 277 -0.82 -1.68 6.71
CA LYS A 277 -1.19 -1.40 8.11
C LYS A 277 -1.52 0.07 8.32
N LEU A 278 -2.27 0.34 9.40
CA LEU A 278 -2.41 1.68 9.97
C LEU A 278 -1.16 1.98 10.81
N LEU A 279 -0.59 3.17 10.65
CA LEU A 279 0.57 3.58 11.43
C LEU A 279 0.16 4.11 12.81
N GLY A 280 0.84 3.62 13.84
CA GLY A 280 0.78 4.20 15.18
C GLY A 280 1.62 5.48 15.32
N PRO A 281 1.49 6.23 16.43
CA PRO A 281 2.22 7.49 16.65
C PRO A 281 3.76 7.37 16.54
N ASP A 282 4.33 6.28 17.07
CA ASP A 282 5.78 6.07 17.00
C ASP A 282 6.24 5.74 15.57
N GLU A 283 5.44 4.98 14.83
CA GLU A 283 5.74 4.62 13.45
C GLU A 283 5.60 5.81 12.51
N LEU A 284 4.60 6.67 12.75
CA LEU A 284 4.43 7.95 12.05
C LEU A 284 5.69 8.82 12.19
N LYS A 285 6.23 8.92 13.41
CA LYS A 285 7.45 9.68 13.67
C LYS A 285 8.64 9.12 12.89
N VAL A 286 8.81 7.79 12.88
CA VAL A 286 9.88 7.13 12.11
C VAL A 286 9.72 7.38 10.60
N ALA A 287 8.49 7.28 10.08
CA ALA A 287 8.21 7.54 8.67
C ALA A 287 8.47 9.01 8.28
N LEU A 288 8.11 9.95 9.15
CA LEU A 288 8.41 11.37 8.98
C LEU A 288 9.92 11.63 8.97
N ASP A 289 10.66 11.07 9.93
CA ASP A 289 12.12 11.22 10.01
C ASP A 289 12.81 10.67 8.75
N HIS A 290 12.35 9.52 8.24
CA HIS A 290 12.82 8.96 6.97
C HIS A 290 12.52 9.86 5.77
N CYS A 291 11.30 10.42 5.70
CA CYS A 291 10.91 11.35 4.65
C CYS A 291 11.82 12.59 4.63
N LEU A 292 12.04 13.19 5.81
CA LEU A 292 12.90 14.36 5.96
C LEU A 292 14.34 14.06 5.54
N ALA A 293 14.88 12.92 5.98
CA ALA A 293 16.24 12.51 5.67
C ALA A 293 16.47 12.24 4.18
N LYS A 294 15.49 11.63 3.48
CA LYS A 294 15.65 11.25 2.07
C LYS A 294 15.29 12.35 1.07
N THR A 295 14.31 13.20 1.40
CA THR A 295 13.77 14.18 0.44
C THR A 295 14.21 15.61 0.73
N ASN A 296 14.62 15.91 1.96
CA ASN A 296 14.89 17.26 2.45
C ASN A 296 13.71 18.25 2.27
N ALA A 297 12.48 17.74 2.07
CA ALA A 297 11.30 18.52 1.73
C ALA A 297 10.38 18.68 2.96
N LYS A 298 10.83 19.44 3.96
CA LYS A 298 10.13 19.58 5.24
C LYS A 298 8.63 19.90 5.13
N PRO A 299 8.16 20.87 4.31
CA PRO A 299 6.73 21.17 4.20
C PRO A 299 5.91 19.97 3.72
N GLY A 300 6.40 19.25 2.69
CA GLY A 300 5.66 18.12 2.11
C GLY A 300 5.71 16.87 2.98
N CYS A 301 6.82 16.61 3.67
CA CYS A 301 6.88 15.52 4.65
C CYS A 301 5.96 15.79 5.84
N ASN A 302 5.90 17.03 6.33
CA ASN A 302 4.96 17.38 7.38
C ASN A 302 3.53 17.21 6.87
N GLU A 303 3.17 17.72 5.69
CA GLU A 303 1.83 17.51 5.13
C GLU A 303 1.45 16.04 5.01
N ALA A 304 2.40 15.18 4.61
CA ALA A 304 2.15 13.74 4.44
C ALA A 304 1.89 12.98 5.75
N PHE A 305 2.43 13.47 6.88
CA PHE A 305 2.44 12.74 8.16
C PHE A 305 1.84 13.53 9.34
N ASP A 306 1.43 14.78 9.16
CA ASP A 306 0.82 15.62 10.18
C ASP A 306 -0.65 15.18 10.37
N THR A 307 -0.89 14.43 11.43
CA THR A 307 -2.24 14.06 11.86
C THR A 307 -2.84 15.22 12.66
N LYS A 308 -3.66 16.06 12.02
CA LYS A 308 -4.34 17.18 12.69
C LYS A 308 -5.47 16.73 13.61
#